data_AF-T1CRU5-F1
#
_entry.id   AF-T1CRU5-F1
#
_cell.length_a   1.000
_cell.length_b   1.000
_cell.length_c   1.000
_cell.angle_alpha   90.00
_cell.angle_beta   90.00
_cell.angle_gamma   90.00
#
_symmetry.space_group_name_H-M   'P 1'
#
loop_
_entity.id
_entity.type
_entity.pdbx_description
1 polymer ?
#
loop_
_entity_poly.entity_id
_entity_poly.type
_entity_poly.pdbx_seq_one_letter_code
_entity_poly.pdbx_strand_id
1 'polypeptide(L)'
;MRDRLLPANFHVHAVAKHPFETQEAFRDWLLERVHARAGDAVDMDALRELLQRTAYTSIDLSKPEALGAALKLETGARLLSYLAVPPDLFVPIAQGLKAAGLLEDPARLLLEKPIGRDLASALEINAAIAACVPESRVFRLDHYLGKATVQNLLALRFGNTLLEAVWSRRWIERVDILVAETAGVDGREQYYSRYGALRDMVQNHMLQLLCLIAMEPP
;
A
#
# COMPACT_ATOMS: atom_id res chain seq x y z
N MET A 1 -5.26 -13.88 13.94
CA MET A 1 -5.38 -14.19 15.38
C MET A 1 -6.78 -13.85 15.89
N ARG A 2 -7.08 -12.61 16.30
CA ARG A 2 -8.39 -12.19 16.85
C ARG A 2 -9.56 -12.39 15.89
N ASP A 3 -9.49 -11.78 14.72
CA ASP A 3 -10.60 -11.78 13.74
C ASP A 3 -10.54 -12.99 12.77
N ARG A 4 -9.58 -13.89 12.98
CA ARG A 4 -9.36 -15.14 12.19
C ARG A 4 -9.24 -14.97 10.67
N LEU A 5 -8.85 -13.78 10.20
CA LEU A 5 -8.63 -13.50 8.78
C LEU A 5 -7.24 -13.88 8.25
N LEU A 6 -6.28 -14.17 9.13
CA LEU A 6 -4.92 -14.56 8.74
C LEU A 6 -4.77 -16.08 8.68
N PRO A 7 -4.10 -16.63 7.65
CA PRO A 7 -3.77 -18.06 7.59
C PRO A 7 -2.95 -18.53 8.80
N ALA A 8 -3.07 -19.82 9.13
CA ALA A 8 -2.34 -20.42 10.26
C ALA A 8 -0.81 -20.36 10.08
N ASN A 9 -0.31 -20.37 8.85
CA ASN A 9 1.11 -20.26 8.48
C ASN A 9 1.50 -18.84 8.04
N PHE A 10 0.79 -17.81 8.49
CA PHE A 10 1.14 -16.42 8.17
C PHE A 10 2.39 -15.98 8.94
N HIS A 11 3.36 -15.42 8.22
CA HIS A 11 4.61 -14.87 8.74
C HIS A 11 4.83 -13.45 8.22
N VAL A 12 5.49 -12.62 9.02
CA VAL A 12 5.86 -11.25 8.64
C VAL A 12 7.38 -11.16 8.60
N HIS A 13 7.93 -10.66 7.50
CA HIS A 13 9.35 -10.34 7.38
C HIS A 13 9.49 -8.84 7.21
N ALA A 14 9.90 -8.16 8.27
CA ALA A 14 10.17 -6.73 8.28
C ALA A 14 11.60 -6.46 7.80
N VAL A 15 11.77 -5.46 6.94
CA VAL A 15 13.04 -5.19 6.28
C VAL A 15 13.26 -3.68 6.27
N ALA A 16 14.37 -3.22 6.85
CA ALA A 16 14.75 -1.81 6.82
C ALA A 16 16.27 -1.66 6.99
N LYS A 17 16.77 -0.43 6.89
CA LYS A 17 18.21 -0.13 7.00
C LYS A 17 18.74 -0.09 8.43
N HIS A 18 17.88 0.17 9.41
CA HIS A 18 18.28 0.36 10.80
C HIS A 18 18.68 -0.99 11.44
N PRO A 19 19.89 -1.13 12.00
CA PRO A 19 20.26 -2.37 12.65
C PRO A 19 19.55 -2.51 14.00
N PHE A 20 19.10 -3.73 14.29
CA PHE A 20 18.76 -4.17 15.66
C PHE A 20 19.75 -5.25 16.06
N GLU A 21 20.15 -5.27 17.34
CA GLU A 21 21.12 -6.24 17.85
C GLU A 21 20.56 -7.68 17.82
N THR A 22 19.27 -7.85 18.11
CA THR A 22 18.60 -9.15 18.14
C THR A 22 17.18 -9.06 17.56
N GLN A 23 16.59 -10.22 17.25
CA GLN A 23 15.19 -10.30 16.82
C GLN A 23 14.24 -9.89 17.96
N GLU A 24 14.60 -10.22 19.19
CA GLU A 24 13.88 -9.84 20.41
C GLU A 24 13.85 -8.33 20.57
N ALA A 25 14.98 -7.63 20.39
CA ALA A 25 15.04 -6.18 20.47
C ALA A 25 14.11 -5.49 19.45
N PHE A 26 14.03 -6.02 18.23
CA PHE A 26 13.08 -5.53 17.23
C PHE A 26 11.62 -5.77 17.65
N ARG A 27 11.31 -6.95 18.18
CA ARG A 27 9.94 -7.31 18.62
C ARG A 27 9.48 -6.45 19.79
N ASP A 28 10.35 -6.17 20.75
CA ASP A 28 10.06 -5.29 21.89
C ASP A 28 9.81 -3.85 21.42
N TRP A 29 10.67 -3.34 20.53
CA TRP A 29 10.49 -2.04 19.91
C TRP A 29 9.15 -1.93 19.14
N LEU A 30 8.78 -2.99 18.40
CA LEU A 30 7.53 -3.01 17.64
C LEU A 30 6.32 -3.09 18.58
N LEU A 31 6.41 -3.89 19.65
CA LEU A 31 5.36 -4.01 20.67
C LEU A 31 5.03 -2.65 21.29
N GLU A 32 6.06 -1.92 21.74
CA GLU A 32 5.90 -0.60 22.35
C GLU A 32 5.19 0.37 21.40
N ARG A 33 5.59 0.40 20.12
CA ARG A 33 4.99 1.29 19.12
C ARG A 33 3.55 0.94 18.78
N VAL A 34 3.25 -0.35 18.64
CA VAL A 34 1.87 -0.78 18.35
C VAL A 34 0.98 -0.44 19.54
N HIS A 35 1.43 -0.73 20.76
CA HIS A 35 0.68 -0.41 21.98
C HIS A 35 0.46 1.10 22.15
N ALA A 36 1.49 1.92 21.94
CA ALA A 36 1.38 3.38 22.02
C ALA A 36 0.40 3.97 20.99
N ARG A 37 0.24 3.34 19.82
CA ARG A 37 -0.62 3.85 18.74
C ARG A 37 -2.04 3.32 18.77
N ALA A 38 -2.24 2.07 19.17
CA ALA A 38 -3.55 1.43 19.17
C ALA A 38 -4.22 1.44 20.56
N GLY A 39 -3.48 1.79 21.62
CA GLY A 39 -3.98 1.93 22.98
C GLY A 39 -4.47 0.62 23.59
N ASP A 40 -5.36 0.71 24.58
CA ASP A 40 -5.84 -0.43 25.37
C ASP A 40 -6.79 -1.36 24.61
N ALA A 41 -7.22 -0.98 23.39
CA ALA A 41 -8.10 -1.80 22.56
C ALA A 41 -7.37 -2.98 21.87
N VAL A 42 -6.05 -3.06 22.03
CA VAL A 42 -5.23 -4.13 21.46
C VAL A 42 -5.33 -5.39 22.30
N ASP A 43 -5.67 -6.50 21.64
CA ASP A 43 -5.52 -7.83 22.21
C ASP A 43 -4.01 -8.17 22.29
N MET A 44 -3.45 -8.06 23.49
CA MET A 44 -2.03 -8.24 23.74
C MET A 44 -1.54 -9.66 23.49
N ASP A 45 -2.40 -10.67 23.68
CA ASP A 45 -2.01 -12.06 23.43
C ASP A 45 -1.95 -12.33 21.93
N ALA A 46 -2.95 -11.86 21.18
CA ALA A 46 -2.93 -11.89 19.73
C ALA A 46 -1.74 -11.13 19.12
N LEU A 47 -1.37 -9.98 19.71
CA LEU A 47 -0.21 -9.20 19.26
C LEU A 47 1.10 -9.94 19.52
N ARG A 48 1.29 -10.50 20.72
CA ARG A 48 2.48 -11.31 21.03
C ARG A 48 2.63 -12.51 20.10
N GLU A 49 1.53 -13.19 19.79
CA GLU A 49 1.53 -14.32 18.86
C GLU A 49 1.96 -13.88 17.44
N LEU A 50 1.50 -12.71 16.97
CA LEU A 50 1.93 -12.15 15.68
C LEU A 50 3.43 -11.77 15.70
N LEU A 51 3.91 -11.17 16.78
CA LEU A 51 5.31 -10.77 16.93
C LEU A 51 6.27 -11.98 16.93
N GLN A 52 5.86 -13.10 17.52
CA GLN A 52 6.62 -14.36 17.45
C GLN A 52 6.78 -14.87 16.02
N ARG A 53 5.81 -14.59 15.14
CA ARG A 53 5.83 -14.93 13.72
C ARG A 53 6.45 -13.84 12.85
N THR A 54 7.00 -12.81 13.47
CA THR A 54 7.68 -11.70 12.80
C THR A 54 9.18 -11.88 12.91
N ALA A 55 9.86 -11.76 11.76
CA ALA A 55 11.31 -11.69 11.66
C ALA A 55 11.73 -10.33 11.09
N TYR A 56 12.93 -9.88 11.43
CA TYR A 56 13.52 -8.63 10.97
C TYR A 56 14.84 -8.87 10.25
N THR A 57 15.08 -8.12 9.17
CA THR A 57 16.35 -8.14 8.44
C THR A 57 16.82 -6.71 8.17
N SER A 58 18.02 -6.39 8.65
CA SER A 58 18.66 -5.11 8.39
C SER A 58 19.42 -5.16 7.06
N ILE A 59 19.03 -4.34 6.09
CA ILE A 59 19.65 -4.28 4.75
C ILE A 59 19.52 -2.90 4.11
N ASP A 60 20.52 -2.53 3.32
CA ASP A 60 20.42 -1.37 2.43
C ASP A 60 19.60 -1.75 1.18
N LEU A 61 18.34 -1.34 1.16
CA LEU A 61 17.38 -1.62 0.09
C LEU A 61 17.73 -0.96 -1.26
N SER A 62 18.72 -0.05 -1.28
CA SER A 62 19.24 0.53 -2.53
C SER A 62 20.16 -0.43 -3.31
N LYS A 63 20.51 -1.58 -2.74
CA LYS A 63 21.42 -2.59 -3.33
C LYS A 63 20.66 -3.87 -3.68
N PRO A 64 20.15 -4.01 -4.93
CA PRO A 64 19.32 -5.14 -5.35
C PRO A 64 19.92 -6.52 -5.04
N GLU A 65 21.23 -6.67 -5.23
CA GLU A 65 21.97 -7.92 -5.05
C GLU A 65 21.98 -8.43 -3.61
N ALA A 66 21.82 -7.53 -2.64
CA ALA A 66 21.82 -7.89 -1.23
C ALA A 66 20.48 -8.51 -0.78
N LEU A 67 19.37 -8.20 -1.46
CA LEU A 67 18.03 -8.59 -0.99
C LEU A 67 17.82 -10.11 -0.98
N GLY A 68 18.15 -10.78 -2.09
CA GLY A 68 17.95 -12.23 -2.20
C GLY A 68 18.75 -13.02 -1.17
N ALA A 69 20.02 -12.67 -1.01
CA ALA A 69 20.92 -13.35 -0.07
C ALA A 69 20.53 -13.10 1.40
N ALA A 70 19.98 -11.92 1.71
CA ALA A 70 19.60 -11.56 3.08
C ALA A 70 18.27 -12.18 3.50
N LEU A 71 17.26 -12.20 2.63
CA LEU A 71 15.91 -12.65 2.98
C LEU A 71 15.80 -14.16 3.11
N LYS A 72 16.56 -14.93 2.32
CA LYS A 72 16.57 -16.41 2.35
C LYS A 72 15.17 -17.05 2.37
N LEU A 73 14.20 -16.43 1.70
CA LEU A 73 12.83 -16.89 1.62
C LEU A 73 12.69 -17.97 0.54
N GLU A 74 11.72 -18.85 0.72
CA GLU A 74 11.39 -19.88 -0.28
C GLU A 74 10.79 -19.26 -1.54
N THR A 75 11.31 -19.67 -2.70
CA THR A 75 10.76 -19.26 -4.01
C THR A 75 9.45 -20.01 -4.30
N GLY A 76 8.52 -19.38 -5.02
CA GLY A 76 7.19 -19.98 -5.29
C GLY A 76 6.22 -19.98 -4.12
N ALA A 77 6.60 -19.41 -2.97
CA ALA A 77 5.69 -19.18 -1.86
C ALA A 77 4.67 -18.07 -2.17
N ARG A 78 3.53 -18.08 -1.47
CA ARG A 78 2.55 -16.97 -1.48
C ARG A 78 3.10 -15.78 -0.70
N LEU A 79 3.96 -15.00 -1.36
CA LEU A 79 4.58 -13.81 -0.81
C LEU A 79 3.80 -12.54 -1.20
N LEU A 80 3.62 -11.63 -0.24
CA LEU A 80 3.15 -10.26 -0.50
C LEU A 80 4.26 -9.29 -0.07
N SER A 81 4.95 -8.69 -1.04
CA SER A 81 5.99 -7.69 -0.78
C SER A 81 5.36 -6.30 -0.68
N TYR A 82 5.30 -5.76 0.53
CA TYR A 82 4.76 -4.42 0.79
C TYR A 82 5.86 -3.37 0.87
N LEU A 83 5.89 -2.46 -0.10
CA LEU A 83 6.86 -1.39 -0.24
C LEU A 83 6.39 -0.11 0.45
N ALA A 84 6.48 -0.08 1.77
CA ALA A 84 6.29 1.11 2.59
C ALA A 84 7.61 1.93 2.70
N VAL A 85 8.15 2.33 1.54
CA VAL A 85 9.48 2.97 1.40
C VAL A 85 9.41 4.18 0.47
N PRO A 86 10.43 5.05 0.47
CA PRO A 86 10.55 6.12 -0.53
C PRO A 86 10.46 5.59 -1.99
N PRO A 87 9.84 6.34 -2.92
CA PRO A 87 9.57 5.86 -4.28
C PRO A 87 10.81 5.49 -5.10
N ASP A 88 11.94 6.15 -4.83
CA ASP A 88 13.24 5.89 -5.45
C ASP A 88 13.76 4.47 -5.17
N LEU A 89 13.25 3.82 -4.12
CA LEU A 89 13.61 2.44 -3.78
C LEU A 89 12.69 1.39 -4.42
N PHE A 90 11.56 1.76 -5.04
CA PHE A 90 10.64 0.78 -5.63
C PHE A 90 11.31 -0.07 -6.71
N VAL A 91 12.04 0.57 -7.63
CA VAL A 91 12.69 -0.13 -8.75
C VAL A 91 13.85 -1.01 -8.26
N PRO A 92 14.83 -0.51 -7.46
CA PRO A 92 15.89 -1.36 -6.92
C PRO A 92 15.37 -2.58 -6.15
N ILE A 93 14.34 -2.39 -5.31
CA ILE A 93 13.78 -3.50 -4.53
C ILE A 93 13.06 -4.50 -5.44
N ALA A 94 12.23 -4.04 -6.39
CA ALA A 94 11.55 -4.95 -7.31
C ALA A 94 12.54 -5.77 -8.14
N GLN A 95 13.62 -5.16 -8.63
CA GLN A 95 14.69 -5.85 -9.34
C GLN A 95 15.41 -6.87 -8.45
N GLY A 96 15.74 -6.51 -7.21
CA GLY A 96 16.39 -7.42 -6.27
C GLY A 96 15.51 -8.62 -5.91
N LEU A 97 14.23 -8.39 -5.65
CA LEU A 97 13.26 -9.46 -5.37
C LEU A 97 13.03 -10.36 -6.61
N LYS A 98 13.00 -9.78 -7.83
CA LYS A 98 12.90 -10.55 -9.07
C LYS A 98 14.13 -11.43 -9.29
N ALA A 99 15.33 -10.88 -9.12
CA ALA A 99 16.58 -11.63 -9.26
C ALA A 99 16.68 -12.78 -8.24
N ALA A 100 16.08 -12.61 -7.06
CA ALA A 100 15.99 -13.64 -6.03
C ALA A 100 14.89 -14.69 -6.27
N GLY A 101 14.09 -14.59 -7.34
CA GLY A 101 12.95 -15.47 -7.58
C GLY A 101 11.76 -15.26 -6.62
N LEU A 102 11.76 -14.17 -5.85
CA LEU A 102 10.73 -13.86 -4.84
C LEU A 102 9.51 -13.14 -5.42
N LEU A 103 9.52 -12.86 -6.72
CA LEU A 103 8.41 -12.27 -7.46
C LEU A 103 7.77 -13.25 -8.47
N GLU A 104 8.19 -14.53 -8.45
CA GLU A 104 7.53 -15.58 -9.23
C GLU A 104 6.10 -15.85 -8.72
N ASP A 105 5.23 -16.34 -9.60
CA ASP A 105 3.85 -16.69 -9.22
C ASP A 105 3.87 -17.71 -8.07
N PRO A 106 3.08 -17.54 -6.99
CA PRO A 106 1.95 -16.62 -6.80
C PRO A 106 2.26 -15.31 -6.04
N ALA A 107 3.52 -14.87 -5.99
CA ALA A 107 3.91 -13.66 -5.26
C ALA A 107 3.24 -12.39 -5.80
N ARG A 108 3.03 -11.40 -4.94
CA ARG A 108 2.38 -10.13 -5.26
C ARG A 108 3.21 -8.97 -4.75
N LEU A 109 3.17 -7.85 -5.47
CA LEU A 109 3.87 -6.62 -5.13
C LEU A 109 2.86 -5.55 -4.76
N LEU A 110 3.11 -4.83 -3.67
CA LEU A 110 2.21 -3.81 -3.18
C LEU A 110 3.00 -2.51 -2.96
N LEU A 111 2.59 -1.44 -3.64
CA LEU A 111 3.28 -0.15 -3.72
C LEU A 111 2.49 0.92 -2.99
N GLU A 112 3.12 1.62 -2.04
CA GLU A 112 2.56 2.85 -1.49
C GLU A 112 2.67 4.02 -2.47
N LYS A 113 1.81 5.01 -2.28
CA LYS A 113 1.97 6.30 -2.96
C LYS A 113 3.13 7.10 -2.31
N PRO A 114 3.83 7.97 -3.04
CA PRO A 114 3.57 8.39 -4.42
C PRO A 114 4.28 7.53 -5.49
N ILE A 115 3.63 7.38 -6.65
CA ILE A 115 4.20 6.69 -7.82
C ILE A 115 4.61 7.74 -8.84
N GLY A 116 5.86 8.17 -8.73
CA GLY A 116 6.40 9.30 -9.50
C GLY A 116 5.95 10.66 -8.97
N ARG A 117 6.47 11.70 -9.61
CA ARG A 117 6.17 13.12 -9.31
C ARG A 117 5.55 13.87 -10.49
N ASP A 118 5.57 13.23 -11.66
CA ASP A 118 5.06 13.69 -12.94
C ASP A 118 4.81 12.46 -13.83
N LEU A 119 4.23 12.68 -15.02
CA LEU A 119 3.92 11.62 -15.97
C LEU A 119 5.18 10.83 -16.36
N ALA A 120 6.29 11.50 -16.64
CA ALA A 120 7.52 10.85 -17.12
C ALA A 120 8.09 9.88 -16.08
N SER A 121 8.26 10.34 -14.84
CA SER A 121 8.74 9.51 -13.73
C SER A 121 7.77 8.39 -13.37
N ALA A 122 6.45 8.62 -13.46
CA ALA A 122 5.45 7.58 -13.23
C ALA A 122 5.51 6.50 -14.32
N LEU A 123 5.67 6.86 -15.60
CA LEU A 123 5.81 5.90 -16.70
C LEU A 123 7.09 5.06 -16.54
N GLU A 124 8.20 5.69 -16.17
CA GLU A 124 9.48 5.02 -15.93
C GLU A 124 9.36 3.98 -14.80
N ILE A 125 8.81 4.38 -13.65
CA ILE A 125 8.59 3.48 -12.52
C ILE A 125 7.67 2.32 -12.94
N ASN A 126 6.54 2.61 -13.59
CA ASN A 126 5.59 1.57 -13.98
C ASN A 126 6.18 0.58 -15.00
N ALA A 127 6.96 1.06 -15.97
CA ALA A 127 7.63 0.18 -16.94
C ALA A 127 8.65 -0.73 -16.25
N ALA A 128 9.43 -0.21 -15.31
CA ALA A 128 10.41 -0.99 -14.56
C ALA A 128 9.73 -2.04 -13.65
N ILE A 129 8.62 -1.69 -13.00
CA ILE A 129 7.84 -2.63 -12.19
C ILE A 129 7.20 -3.72 -13.08
N ALA A 130 6.63 -3.34 -14.23
CA ALA A 130 6.01 -4.29 -15.17
C ALA A 130 7.01 -5.30 -15.75
N ALA A 131 8.29 -4.93 -15.87
CA ALA A 131 9.36 -5.85 -16.26
C ALA A 131 9.66 -6.91 -15.17
N CYS A 132 9.30 -6.65 -13.91
CA CYS A 132 9.54 -7.54 -12.78
C CYS A 132 8.33 -8.44 -12.48
N VAL A 133 7.12 -7.88 -12.50
CA VAL A 133 5.86 -8.54 -12.09
C VAL A 133 4.74 -8.16 -13.07
N PRO A 134 3.91 -9.12 -13.51
CA PRO A 134 2.76 -8.81 -14.34
C PRO A 134 1.75 -7.96 -13.58
N GLU A 135 1.09 -7.03 -14.28
CA GLU A 135 0.17 -6.04 -13.70
C GLU A 135 -0.92 -6.66 -12.81
N SER A 136 -1.44 -7.85 -13.15
CA SER A 136 -2.44 -8.56 -12.35
C SER A 136 -1.99 -8.96 -10.93
N ARG A 137 -0.69 -8.89 -10.64
CA ARG A 137 -0.08 -9.17 -9.32
C ARG A 137 0.53 -7.94 -8.67
N VAL A 138 0.33 -6.75 -9.23
CA VAL A 138 0.79 -5.46 -8.68
C VAL A 138 -0.41 -4.70 -8.10
N PHE A 139 -0.29 -4.28 -6.85
CA PHE A 139 -1.31 -3.55 -6.10
C PHE A 139 -0.78 -2.16 -5.76
N ARG A 140 -1.35 -1.12 -6.36
CA ARG A 140 -1.00 0.28 -6.07
C ARG A 140 -1.99 0.83 -5.08
N LEU A 141 -1.51 1.33 -3.94
CA LEU A 141 -2.40 1.71 -2.84
C LEU A 141 -2.97 3.11 -3.03
N ASP A 142 -4.29 3.15 -2.97
CA ASP A 142 -5.04 4.35 -2.68
C ASP A 142 -6.02 4.04 -1.54
N HIS A 143 -5.75 4.56 -0.35
CA HIS A 143 -6.55 4.26 0.83
C HIS A 143 -8.00 4.78 0.76
N TYR A 144 -8.33 5.70 -0.15
CA TYR A 144 -9.73 6.11 -0.36
C TYR A 144 -10.56 4.97 -0.92
N LEU A 145 -9.98 4.12 -1.78
CA LEU A 145 -10.68 2.96 -2.35
C LEU A 145 -11.02 1.89 -1.30
N GLY A 146 -10.35 1.91 -0.15
CA GLY A 146 -10.65 1.04 0.99
C GLY A 146 -11.78 1.54 1.90
N LYS A 147 -12.27 2.78 1.72
CA LYS A 147 -13.33 3.34 2.56
C LYS A 147 -14.68 2.72 2.20
N ALA A 148 -15.41 2.24 3.20
CA ALA A 148 -16.71 1.58 3.00
C ALA A 148 -17.70 2.44 2.19
N THR A 149 -17.74 3.75 2.44
CA THR A 149 -18.60 4.68 1.69
C THR A 149 -18.21 4.83 0.23
N VAL A 150 -16.91 4.73 -0.09
CA VAL A 150 -16.41 4.77 -1.47
C VAL A 150 -16.77 3.49 -2.21
N GLN A 151 -16.61 2.33 -1.56
CA GLN A 151 -17.02 1.04 -2.14
C GLN A 151 -18.53 0.97 -2.38
N ASN A 152 -19.33 1.59 -1.51
CA ASN A 152 -20.78 1.67 -1.66
C ASN A 152 -21.23 2.46 -2.90
N LEU A 153 -20.38 3.29 -3.53
CA LEU A 153 -20.75 4.00 -4.76
C LEU A 153 -21.14 3.03 -5.88
N LEU A 154 -20.44 1.91 -6.02
CA LEU A 154 -20.75 0.91 -7.04
C LEU A 154 -22.10 0.24 -6.79
N ALA A 155 -22.35 -0.17 -5.55
CA ALA A 155 -23.64 -0.74 -5.15
C ALA A 155 -24.79 0.27 -5.32
N LEU A 156 -24.54 1.54 -5.02
CA LEU A 156 -25.52 2.62 -5.19
C LEU A 156 -25.87 2.81 -6.68
N ARG A 157 -24.86 2.93 -7.55
CA ARG A 157 -25.05 3.22 -8.98
C ARG A 157 -25.66 2.06 -9.75
N PHE A 158 -25.15 0.85 -9.54
CA PHE A 158 -25.48 -0.30 -10.38
C PHE A 158 -26.42 -1.31 -9.69
N GLY A 159 -26.65 -1.17 -8.38
CA GLY A 159 -27.62 -1.97 -7.64
C GLY A 159 -29.02 -1.33 -7.55
N ASN A 160 -29.20 -0.10 -8.05
CA ASN A 160 -30.46 0.65 -7.94
C ASN A 160 -30.91 1.18 -9.30
N THR A 161 -31.90 0.54 -9.92
CA THR A 161 -32.41 0.90 -11.25
C THR A 161 -32.89 2.35 -11.36
N LEU A 162 -33.48 2.91 -10.29
CA LEU A 162 -33.89 4.32 -10.27
C LEU A 162 -32.70 5.27 -10.35
N LEU A 163 -31.62 4.98 -9.62
CA LEU A 163 -30.43 5.82 -9.63
C LEU A 163 -29.67 5.67 -10.95
N GLU A 164 -29.54 4.44 -11.45
CA GLU A 164 -28.97 4.15 -12.76
C GLU A 164 -29.66 4.96 -13.87
N ALA A 165 -31.01 4.97 -13.90
CA ALA A 165 -31.79 5.68 -14.91
C ALA A 165 -31.57 7.21 -14.94
N VAL A 166 -31.19 7.80 -13.81
CA VAL A 166 -30.93 9.24 -13.69
C VAL A 166 -29.43 9.58 -13.64
N TRP A 167 -28.53 8.60 -13.74
CA TRP A 167 -27.09 8.81 -13.62
C TRP A 167 -26.44 9.30 -14.92
N SER A 168 -26.92 10.41 -15.49
CA SER A 168 -26.39 10.98 -16.72
C SER A 168 -26.56 12.50 -16.80
N ARG A 169 -25.85 13.13 -17.74
CA ARG A 169 -25.92 14.58 -18.03
C ARG A 169 -27.33 15.10 -18.34
N ARG A 170 -28.29 14.22 -18.63
CA ARG A 170 -29.69 14.60 -18.86
C ARG A 170 -30.37 15.05 -17.57
N TRP A 171 -29.94 14.50 -16.44
CA TRP A 171 -30.58 14.70 -15.13
C TRP A 171 -29.64 15.30 -14.10
N ILE A 172 -28.32 15.12 -14.28
CA ILE A 172 -27.29 15.67 -13.40
C ILE A 172 -26.76 16.97 -14.00
N GLU A 173 -26.97 18.07 -13.30
CA GLU A 173 -26.40 19.38 -13.64
C GLU A 173 -24.93 19.48 -13.24
N ARG A 174 -24.58 19.04 -12.02
CA ARG A 174 -23.23 19.15 -11.45
C ARG A 174 -22.92 18.03 -10.47
N VAL A 175 -21.65 17.66 -10.41
CA VAL A 175 -21.07 16.79 -9.37
C VAL A 175 -19.98 17.57 -8.65
N ASP A 176 -20.12 17.73 -7.34
CA ASP A 176 -19.13 18.38 -6.49
C ASP A 176 -18.37 17.31 -5.68
N ILE A 177 -17.05 17.24 -5.86
CA ILE A 177 -16.16 16.39 -5.05
C ILE A 177 -15.39 17.32 -4.12
N LEU A 178 -15.79 17.33 -2.84
CA LEU A 178 -15.14 18.13 -1.80
C LEU A 178 -14.31 17.23 -0.89
N VAL A 179 -13.04 17.58 -0.74
CA VAL A 179 -12.17 17.03 0.30
C VAL A 179 -11.67 18.19 1.14
N ALA A 180 -12.11 18.22 2.41
CA ALA A 180 -11.74 19.24 3.37
C ALA A 180 -11.04 18.60 4.56
N GLU A 181 -9.88 19.14 4.92
CA GLU A 181 -9.09 18.72 6.07
C GLU A 181 -8.99 19.88 7.04
N THR A 182 -9.25 19.60 8.32
CA THR A 182 -9.07 20.59 9.41
C THR A 182 -7.67 20.50 10.04
N ALA A 183 -6.97 19.39 9.82
CA ALA A 183 -5.61 19.18 10.27
C ALA A 183 -4.63 19.98 9.39
N GLY A 184 -3.55 20.45 10.01
CA GLY A 184 -2.44 21.08 9.31
C GLY A 184 -1.54 20.05 8.62
N VAL A 185 -0.37 20.52 8.19
CA VAL A 185 0.62 19.67 7.51
C VAL A 185 1.41 18.79 8.51
N ASP A 186 1.29 19.04 9.82
CA ASP A 186 1.77 18.26 10.98
C ASP A 186 3.05 17.43 10.73
N GLY A 187 4.20 18.12 10.63
CA GLY A 187 5.51 17.48 10.51
C GLY A 187 5.86 17.02 9.09
N ARG A 188 5.00 17.27 8.10
CA ARG A 188 5.24 16.97 6.67
C ARG A 188 5.51 18.23 5.84
N GLU A 189 5.85 19.36 6.46
CA GLU A 189 5.91 20.68 5.81
C GLU A 189 6.87 20.67 4.61
N GLN A 190 8.04 20.07 4.77
CA GLN A 190 9.04 19.97 3.70
C GLN A 190 8.59 19.07 2.54
N TYR A 191 7.88 17.99 2.84
CA TYR A 191 7.30 17.11 1.82
C TYR A 191 6.17 17.82 1.07
N TYR A 192 5.22 18.38 1.81
CA TYR A 192 4.04 19.01 1.26
C TYR A 192 4.37 20.26 0.44
N SER A 193 5.36 21.04 0.88
CA SER A 193 5.85 22.22 0.13
C SER A 193 6.31 21.87 -1.28
N ARG A 194 6.89 20.69 -1.49
CA ARG A 194 7.35 20.22 -2.81
C ARG A 194 6.26 19.50 -3.60
N TYR A 195 5.32 18.84 -2.92
CA TYR A 195 4.32 17.97 -3.53
C TYR A 195 3.01 18.72 -3.87
N GLY A 196 2.47 19.43 -2.87
CA GLY A 196 1.23 20.22 -2.93
C GLY A 196 -0.05 19.39 -2.98
N ALA A 197 -1.18 20.05 -2.72
CA ALA A 197 -2.51 19.43 -2.71
C ALA A 197 -2.87 18.72 -4.03
N LEU A 198 -2.41 19.26 -5.17
CA LEU A 198 -2.68 18.68 -6.49
C LEU A 198 -2.17 17.25 -6.62
N ARG A 199 -0.96 16.96 -6.13
CA ARG A 199 -0.40 15.61 -6.20
C ARG A 199 -0.82 14.76 -5.00
N ASP A 200 -0.97 15.37 -3.83
CA ASP A 200 -1.28 14.64 -2.60
C ASP A 200 -2.73 14.13 -2.59
N MET A 201 -3.67 14.92 -3.13
CA MET A 201 -5.12 14.69 -3.05
C MET A 201 -5.82 14.56 -4.39
N VAL A 202 -5.51 15.44 -5.36
CA VAL A 202 -6.29 15.49 -6.62
C VAL A 202 -5.91 14.34 -7.54
N GLN A 203 -4.61 14.17 -7.83
CA GLN A 203 -4.10 13.20 -8.81
C GLN A 203 -4.46 11.75 -8.47
N ASN A 204 -4.64 11.42 -7.19
CA ASN A 204 -4.97 10.09 -6.71
C ASN A 204 -6.44 10.01 -6.30
N HIS A 205 -6.76 10.39 -5.07
CA HIS A 205 -8.02 10.19 -4.37
C HIS A 205 -9.20 10.79 -5.13
N MET A 206 -9.12 12.08 -5.48
CA MET A 206 -10.25 12.75 -6.14
C MET A 206 -10.47 12.23 -7.55
N LEU A 207 -9.40 11.95 -8.30
CA LEU A 207 -9.53 11.33 -9.62
C LEU A 207 -10.10 9.91 -9.53
N GLN A 208 -9.71 9.11 -8.54
CA GLN A 208 -10.29 7.78 -8.31
C GLN A 208 -11.78 7.86 -7.96
N LEU A 209 -12.18 8.80 -7.10
CA LEU A 209 -13.59 9.05 -6.81
C LEU A 209 -14.36 9.49 -8.06
N LEU A 210 -13.78 10.40 -8.85
CA LEU A 210 -14.36 10.81 -10.12
C LEU A 210 -14.55 9.63 -11.07
N CYS A 211 -13.56 8.74 -11.19
CA CYS A 211 -13.68 7.52 -11.99
C CYS A 211 -14.84 6.64 -11.50
N LEU A 212 -14.97 6.40 -10.19
CA LEU A 212 -16.09 5.60 -9.66
C LEU A 212 -17.45 6.25 -9.86
N ILE A 213 -17.53 7.58 -9.88
CA ILE A 213 -18.75 8.34 -10.15
C ILE A 213 -19.11 8.35 -11.64
N ALA A 214 -18.10 8.44 -12.52
CA ALA A 214 -18.29 8.70 -13.95
C ALA A 214 -18.13 7.47 -14.86
N MET A 215 -17.59 6.34 -14.35
CA MET A 215 -17.43 5.13 -15.16
C MET A 215 -18.77 4.58 -15.64
N GLU A 216 -18.78 3.96 -16.82
CA GLU A 216 -19.91 3.16 -17.28
C GLU A 216 -20.10 1.91 -16.40
N PRO A 217 -21.28 1.25 -16.46
CA PRO A 217 -21.44 -0.08 -15.88
C PRO A 217 -20.33 -1.04 -16.38
N PRO A 218 -19.66 -1.76 -15.47
CA PRO A 218 -18.57 -2.67 -15.83
C PRO A 218 -19.01 -3.93 -16.57
#